data_AF-A0A523F7X4-F1
#
_entry.id   AF-A0A523F7X4-F1
#
_cell.length_a   1.000
_cell.length_b   1.000
_cell.length_c   1.000
_cell.angle_alpha   90.00
_cell.angle_beta   90.00
_cell.angle_gamma   90.00
#
_symmetry.space_group_name_H-M   'P 1'
#
loop_
_entity.id
_entity.type
_entity.pdbx_description
1 polymer ?
#
loop_
_entity_poly.entity_id
_entity_poly.type
_entity_poly.pdbx_seq_one_letter_code
_entity_poly.pdbx_strand_id
1 'polypeptide(L)'
;ASLDAANAGHFMIDLGADEYTRGRPHPMIDPSVRDTALDDALADTSVAVVLLDLVLGFGAHGDPAGHLARRLEGRPAEGPIIIASVTGTEDDPQPRSAQVAKLEAVGVLVAPSNAQAAELACALCADPG
;
A
#
# COMPACT_ATOMS: atom_id res chain seq x y z
N ALA A 1 -8.45 16.54 -4.40
CA ALA A 1 -9.61 16.69 -3.51
C ALA A 1 -9.23 17.62 -2.35
N SER A 2 -10.14 18.50 -1.92
CA SER A 2 -9.94 19.37 -0.75
C SER A 2 -9.90 18.51 0.52
N LEU A 3 -8.86 18.68 1.32
CA LEU A 3 -8.68 18.00 2.60
C LEU A 3 -9.45 18.79 3.66
N ASP A 4 -10.76 18.52 3.77
CA ASP A 4 -11.60 19.19 4.75
C ASP A 4 -11.32 18.67 6.18
N ALA A 5 -11.14 19.65 7.07
CA ALA A 5 -10.58 19.57 8.42
C ALA A 5 -11.46 18.87 9.49
N ALA A 6 -12.14 17.78 9.15
CA ALA A 6 -13.01 17.06 10.07
C ALA A 6 -12.40 15.76 10.64
N ASN A 7 -11.25 15.29 10.14
CA ASN A 7 -10.58 14.09 10.66
C ASN A 7 -9.09 14.38 10.92
N ALA A 8 -8.65 14.11 12.14
CA ALA A 8 -7.27 14.30 12.56
C ALA A 8 -6.32 13.39 11.75
N GLY A 9 -5.51 13.98 10.87
CA GLY A 9 -4.24 13.45 10.36
C GLY A 9 -4.23 12.18 9.49
N HIS A 10 -5.31 11.41 9.40
CA HIS A 10 -5.33 10.13 8.68
C HIS A 10 -6.12 10.21 7.37
N PHE A 11 -5.54 9.69 6.29
CA PHE A 11 -6.15 9.67 4.96
C PHE A 11 -6.28 8.25 4.43
N MET A 12 -7.42 7.94 3.83
CA MET A 12 -7.66 6.71 3.08
C MET A 12 -8.13 7.08 1.68
N ILE A 13 -7.44 6.57 0.67
CA ILE A 13 -7.65 6.93 -0.73
C ILE A 13 -8.02 5.67 -1.50
N ASP A 14 -9.20 5.67 -2.13
CA ASP A 14 -9.56 4.66 -3.11
C ASP A 14 -9.08 5.09 -4.49
N LEU A 15 -7.88 4.64 -4.87
CA LEU A 15 -7.28 4.95 -6.16
C LEU A 15 -8.00 4.26 -7.33
N GLY A 16 -8.91 3.32 -7.06
CA GLY A 16 -9.76 2.70 -8.07
C GLY A 16 -10.92 3.58 -8.53
N ALA A 17 -11.26 4.61 -7.75
CA ALA A 17 -12.36 5.52 -8.06
C ALA A 17 -12.18 6.22 -9.42
N ASP A 18 -13.31 6.52 -10.09
CA ASP A 18 -13.35 7.14 -11.42
C ASP A 18 -12.49 8.41 -11.52
N GLU A 19 -12.40 9.20 -10.45
CA GLU A 19 -11.60 10.43 -10.43
C GLU A 19 -10.10 10.19 -10.70
N TYR A 20 -9.61 8.99 -10.40
CA TYR A 20 -8.21 8.58 -10.56
C TYR A 20 -7.97 7.72 -11.81
N THR A 21 -9.02 7.13 -12.38
CA THR A 21 -8.94 6.15 -13.50
C THR A 21 -9.42 6.69 -14.85
N ARG A 22 -9.89 7.94 -14.92
CA ARG A 22 -10.30 8.56 -16.19
C ARG A 22 -9.17 8.60 -17.22
N GLY A 23 -9.35 7.82 -18.29
CA GLY A 23 -8.38 7.73 -19.39
C GLY A 23 -7.13 6.90 -19.06
N ARG A 24 -7.14 6.13 -17.97
CA ARG A 24 -6.03 5.30 -17.50
C ARG A 24 -6.53 3.91 -17.10
N PRO A 25 -5.70 2.85 -17.15
CA PRO A 25 -6.06 1.57 -16.57
C PRO A 25 -6.27 1.68 -15.05
N HIS A 26 -7.09 0.78 -14.48
CA HIS A 26 -7.28 0.70 -13.03
C HIS A 26 -5.93 0.40 -12.31
N PRO A 27 -5.67 0.91 -11.09
CA PRO A 27 -4.37 0.76 -10.42
C PRO A 27 -3.94 -0.67 -10.13
N MET A 28 -4.90 -1.61 -10.08
CA MET A 28 -4.60 -3.04 -10.00
C MET A 28 -3.92 -3.58 -11.26
N ILE A 29 -4.19 -2.99 -12.43
CA ILE A 29 -3.61 -3.37 -13.73
C ILE A 29 -2.30 -2.62 -13.95
N ASP A 30 -2.35 -1.29 -13.83
CA ASP A 30 -1.23 -0.37 -14.02
C ASP A 30 -0.99 0.41 -12.71
N PRO A 31 0.11 0.15 -12.00
CA PRO A 31 0.33 0.73 -10.68
C PRO A 31 0.69 2.22 -10.69
N SER A 32 0.82 2.88 -11.85
CA SER A 32 1.40 4.23 -11.98
C SER A 32 0.69 5.31 -11.14
N VAL A 33 -0.62 5.19 -10.89
CA VAL A 33 -1.34 6.14 -10.03
C VAL A 33 -0.99 5.93 -8.55
N ARG A 34 -0.98 4.68 -8.10
CA ARG A 34 -0.59 4.30 -6.73
C ARG A 34 0.87 4.67 -6.46
N ASP A 35 1.71 4.45 -7.45
CA ASP A 35 3.11 4.79 -7.45
C ASP A 35 3.34 6.28 -7.13
N THR A 36 2.63 7.20 -7.79
CA THR A 36 2.71 8.63 -7.47
C THR A 36 2.26 8.92 -6.03
N ALA A 37 1.13 8.38 -5.61
CA ALA A 37 0.63 8.60 -4.24
C ALA A 37 1.57 8.04 -3.16
N LEU A 38 2.23 6.90 -3.45
CA LEU A 38 3.22 6.31 -2.57
C LEU A 38 4.47 7.20 -2.47
N ASP A 39 4.99 7.70 -3.60
CA ASP A 39 6.17 8.57 -3.60
C ASP A 39 5.91 9.85 -2.79
N ASP A 40 4.73 10.45 -2.94
CA ASP A 40 4.31 11.62 -2.17
C ASP A 40 4.25 11.30 -0.66
N ALA A 41 3.65 10.16 -0.28
CA ALA A 41 3.55 9.74 1.11
C ALA A 41 4.91 9.38 1.73
N LEU A 42 5.85 8.84 0.96
CA LEU A 42 7.21 8.54 1.41
C LEU A 42 8.06 9.80 1.60
N ALA A 43 7.77 10.87 0.87
CA ALA A 43 8.48 12.15 0.96
C ALA A 43 7.93 13.06 2.08
N ASP A 44 6.70 12.82 2.54
CA ASP A 44 6.07 13.61 3.60
C ASP A 44 6.50 13.15 4.99
N THR A 45 7.31 13.97 5.66
CA THR A 45 7.82 13.69 7.02
C THR A 45 6.74 13.65 8.11
N SER A 46 5.52 14.09 7.81
CA SER A 46 4.38 14.00 8.74
C SER A 46 3.67 12.64 8.69
N VAL A 47 3.96 11.83 7.68
CA VAL A 47 3.38 10.49 7.53
C VAL A 47 4.16 9.50 8.39
N ALA A 48 3.50 8.93 9.40
CA ALA A 48 4.09 7.89 10.24
C ALA A 48 3.93 6.47 9.65
N VAL A 49 2.81 6.23 8.98
CA VAL A 49 2.43 4.90 8.46
C VAL A 49 1.83 5.04 7.06
N VAL A 50 2.24 4.16 6.14
CA VAL A 50 1.58 3.94 4.86
C VAL A 50 0.94 2.55 4.86
N LEU A 51 -0.37 2.51 4.65
CA LEU A 51 -1.16 1.28 4.58
C LEU A 51 -1.51 0.97 3.11
N LEU A 52 -1.23 -0.27 2.67
CA LEU A 52 -1.45 -0.73 1.30
C LEU A 52 -2.30 -2.00 1.27
N ASP A 53 -3.19 -2.12 0.28
CA ASP A 53 -3.87 -3.38 -0.03
C ASP A 53 -3.41 -3.87 -1.41
N LEU A 54 -2.85 -5.09 -1.46
CA LEU A 54 -2.42 -5.72 -2.70
C LEU A 54 -3.41 -6.83 -3.07
N VAL A 55 -4.19 -6.57 -4.11
CA VAL A 55 -5.14 -7.52 -4.68
C VAL A 55 -4.49 -8.27 -5.85
N LEU A 56 -4.55 -9.59 -5.81
CA LEU A 56 -4.00 -10.51 -6.81
C LEU A 56 -5.10 -11.03 -7.73
N GLY A 57 -4.71 -11.90 -8.66
CA GLY A 57 -5.62 -12.64 -9.53
C GLY A 57 -5.57 -12.21 -10.98
N PHE A 58 -6.51 -12.75 -11.76
CA PHE A 58 -6.59 -12.50 -13.19
C PHE A 58 -6.87 -11.02 -13.49
N GLY A 59 -6.11 -10.45 -14.41
CA GLY A 59 -6.21 -9.05 -14.79
C GLY A 59 -5.43 -8.10 -13.86
N ALA A 60 -4.97 -8.54 -12.69
CA ALA A 60 -4.03 -7.75 -11.90
C ALA A 60 -2.64 -7.72 -12.55
N HIS A 61 -1.80 -6.77 -12.11
CA HIS A 61 -0.39 -6.69 -12.47
C HIS A 61 0.31 -8.04 -12.27
N GLY A 62 1.25 -8.41 -13.14
CA GLY A 62 1.88 -9.74 -13.11
C GLY A 62 2.80 -9.98 -11.91
N ASP A 63 3.34 -8.92 -11.32
CA ASP A 63 4.17 -8.99 -10.12
C ASP A 63 4.04 -7.72 -9.25
N PRO A 64 2.89 -7.51 -8.58
CA PRO A 64 2.61 -6.26 -7.87
C PRO A 64 3.55 -6.05 -6.67
N ALA A 65 3.89 -7.10 -5.92
CA ALA A 65 4.82 -7.01 -4.80
C ALA A 65 6.25 -6.77 -5.27
N GLY A 66 6.72 -7.42 -6.34
CA GLY A 66 8.06 -7.16 -6.86
C GLY A 66 8.22 -5.75 -7.40
N HIS A 67 7.16 -5.18 -8.01
CA HIS A 67 7.15 -3.78 -8.42
C HIS A 67 7.24 -2.83 -7.22
N LEU A 68 6.43 -3.07 -6.18
CA LEU A 68 6.47 -2.28 -4.96
C LEU A 68 7.83 -2.40 -4.25
N ALA A 69 8.38 -3.60 -4.16
CA ALA A 69 9.66 -3.86 -3.52
C ALA A 69 10.79 -3.04 -4.16
N ARG A 70 10.89 -3.03 -5.50
CA ARG A 70 11.89 -2.22 -6.22
C ARG A 70 11.76 -0.72 -5.95
N ARG A 71 10.55 -0.22 -5.72
CA ARG A 71 10.30 1.19 -5.37
C ARG A 71 10.68 1.52 -3.94
N LEU A 72 10.63 0.54 -3.04
CA LEU A 72 10.99 0.70 -1.63
C LEU A 72 12.48 0.44 -1.36
N GLU A 73 13.23 -0.08 -2.34
CA GLU A 73 14.68 -0.28 -2.24
C GLU A 73 15.40 1.03 -1.91
N GLY A 74 16.28 1.00 -0.91
CA GLY A 74 17.11 2.15 -0.52
C GLY A 74 16.38 3.23 0.29
N ARG A 75 15.12 2.99 0.71
CA ARG A 75 14.42 3.93 1.60
C ARG A 75 15.16 4.11 2.93
N PRO A 76 15.19 5.33 3.50
CA PRO A 76 15.78 5.55 4.81
C PRO A 76 14.99 4.80 5.89
N ALA A 77 15.69 4.29 6.90
CA ALA A 77 15.08 3.58 8.02
C ALA A 77 14.15 4.47 8.86
N GLU A 78 14.33 5.79 8.78
CA GLU A 78 13.56 6.83 9.48
C GLU A 78 12.27 7.22 8.74
N GLY A 79 12.02 6.66 7.56
CA GLY A 79 10.79 6.88 6.80
C GLY A 79 9.57 6.17 7.41
N PRO A 80 8.36 6.36 6.84
CA PRO A 80 7.14 5.78 7.39
C PRO A 80 7.20 4.26 7.45
N ILE A 81 6.52 3.67 8.43
CA ILE A 81 6.29 2.23 8.48
C ILE A 81 5.35 1.85 7.35
N ILE A 82 5.71 0.83 6.57
CA ILE A 82 4.87 0.35 5.48
C ILE A 82 4.18 -0.93 5.93
N ILE A 83 2.86 -0.94 5.88
CA ILE A 83 2.02 -2.10 6.22
C ILE A 83 1.22 -2.49 4.97
N ALA A 84 1.14 -3.78 4.70
CA ALA A 84 0.34 -4.28 3.60
C ALA A 84 -0.57 -5.44 4.02
N SER A 85 -1.71 -5.61 3.34
CA SER A 85 -2.40 -6.89 3.24
C SER A 85 -2.30 -7.42 1.81
N VAL A 86 -2.28 -8.75 1.67
CA VAL A 86 -2.30 -9.42 0.36
C VAL A 86 -3.57 -10.26 0.24
N THR A 87 -4.48 -9.79 -0.62
CA THR A 87 -5.76 -10.43 -0.94
C THR A 87 -5.61 -11.25 -2.21
N GLY A 88 -5.72 -12.57 -2.09
CA GLY A 88 -5.50 -13.52 -3.17
C GLY A 88 -5.22 -14.92 -2.63
N THR A 89 -4.76 -15.81 -3.49
CA THR A 89 -4.55 -17.23 -3.19
C THR A 89 -3.21 -17.73 -3.73
N GLU A 90 -2.82 -18.95 -3.36
CA GLU A 90 -1.63 -19.60 -3.94
C GLU A 90 -1.83 -20.01 -5.41
N ASP A 91 -3.10 -20.18 -5.83
CA ASP A 91 -3.47 -20.62 -7.18
C ASP A 91 -3.65 -19.45 -8.17
N ASP A 92 -3.55 -18.20 -7.68
CA ASP A 92 -3.57 -17.03 -8.56
C ASP A 92 -2.32 -16.98 -9.45
N PRO A 93 -2.37 -16.27 -10.60
CA PRO A 93 -1.21 -16.08 -11.46
C PRO A 93 0.02 -15.51 -10.73
N GLN A 94 -0.22 -14.77 -9.63
CA GLN A 94 0.78 -14.30 -8.69
C GLN A 94 0.63 -15.11 -7.39
N PRO A 95 1.38 -16.20 -7.17
CA PRO A 95 1.24 -17.01 -5.95
C PRO A 95 1.37 -16.13 -4.70
N ARG A 96 0.34 -16.15 -3.82
CA ARG A 96 0.24 -15.24 -2.68
C ARG A 96 1.49 -15.28 -1.79
N SER A 97 1.98 -16.46 -1.41
CA SER A 97 3.16 -16.61 -0.56
C SER A 97 4.42 -15.98 -1.16
N ALA A 98 4.59 -16.08 -2.49
CA ALA A 98 5.69 -15.43 -3.19
C ALA A 98 5.57 -13.90 -3.18
N GLN A 99 4.34 -13.36 -3.26
CA GLN A 99 4.11 -11.92 -3.15
C GLN A 99 4.40 -11.41 -1.74
N VAL A 100 3.93 -12.12 -0.70
CA VAL A 100 4.21 -11.79 0.71
C VAL A 100 5.71 -11.76 0.97
N ALA A 101 6.45 -12.81 0.57
CA ALA A 101 7.88 -12.91 0.81
C ALA A 101 8.68 -11.74 0.18
N LYS A 102 8.27 -11.24 -0.99
CA LYS A 102 8.91 -10.09 -1.64
C LYS A 102 8.72 -8.80 -0.86
N LEU A 103 7.54 -8.59 -0.26
CA LEU A 103 7.25 -7.43 0.57
C LEU A 103 8.06 -7.47 1.88
N GLU A 104 8.05 -8.62 2.56
CA GLU A 104 8.77 -8.79 3.82
C GLU A 104 10.28 -8.60 3.63
N ALA A 105 10.84 -9.05 2.50
CA ALA A 105 12.26 -8.88 2.17
C ALA A 105 12.73 -7.42 2.09
N VAL A 106 11.82 -6.47 1.84
CA VAL A 106 12.11 -5.02 1.83
C VAL A 106 11.58 -4.30 3.08
N GLY A 107 11.21 -5.05 4.12
CA GLY A 107 10.79 -4.51 5.42
C GLY A 107 9.37 -3.95 5.43
N VAL A 108 8.49 -4.43 4.55
CA VAL A 108 7.04 -4.18 4.67
C VAL A 108 6.45 -5.17 5.69
N LEU A 109 5.62 -4.67 6.59
CA LEU A 109 4.87 -5.50 7.53
C LEU A 109 3.62 -6.06 6.83
N VAL A 110 3.57 -7.36 6.57
CA VAL A 110 2.42 -7.97 5.89
C VAL A 110 1.47 -8.59 6.91
N ALA A 111 0.31 -7.96 7.07
CA ALA A 111 -0.74 -8.46 7.94
C ALA A 111 -1.59 -9.53 7.23
N PRO A 112 -2.17 -10.48 7.98
CA PRO A 112 -2.96 -11.58 7.42
C PRO A 112 -4.28 -11.15 6.77
N SER A 113 -4.81 -9.97 7.10
CA SER A 113 -6.01 -9.39 6.50
C SER A 113 -5.92 -7.86 6.46
N ASN A 114 -6.74 -7.21 5.63
CA ASN A 114 -6.83 -5.74 5.59
C ASN A 114 -7.32 -5.15 6.93
N ALA A 115 -8.24 -5.82 7.62
CA ALA A 115 -8.71 -5.42 8.95
C ALA A 115 -7.56 -5.40 9.96
N GLN A 116 -6.76 -6.47 10.00
CA GLN A 116 -5.60 -6.54 10.90
C GLN A 116 -4.47 -5.58 10.48
N ALA A 117 -4.34 -5.29 9.18
CA ALA A 117 -3.42 -4.27 8.70
C ALA A 117 -3.82 -2.86 9.21
N ALA A 118 -5.12 -2.54 9.15
CA ALA A 118 -5.67 -1.29 9.66
C ALA A 118 -5.57 -1.19 11.19
N GLU A 119 -5.88 -2.25 11.93
CA GLU A 119 -5.69 -2.31 13.38
C GLU A 119 -4.23 -2.04 13.78
N LEU A 120 -3.28 -2.65 13.07
CA LEU A 120 -1.85 -2.41 13.29
C LEU A 120 -1.46 -0.95 12.98
N ALA A 121 -1.95 -0.40 11.88
CA ALA A 121 -1.71 1.01 11.53
C ALA A 121 -2.23 1.96 12.61
N CYS A 122 -3.46 1.74 13.11
CA CYS A 122 -4.03 2.52 14.19
C CYS A 122 -3.23 2.39 15.49
N ALA A 123 -2.76 1.18 15.83
CA ALA A 123 -1.96 0.95 17.03
C ALA A 123 -0.60 1.67 16.99
N LEU A 124 0.01 1.79 15.80
CA LEU A 124 1.28 2.49 15.61
C LEU A 124 1.12 4.02 15.56
N CYS A 125 -0.06 4.51 15.19
CA CYS A 125 -0.39 5.93 15.18
C CYS A 125 -1.02 6.43 16.49
N ALA A 126 -1.35 5.53 17.42
CA ALA A 126 -1.90 5.90 18.73
C ALA A 126 -0.79 6.52 19.58
N ASP A 127 -1.02 7.76 20.06
CA ASP A 127 -0.11 8.49 20.93
C ASP A 127 0.21 7.66 22.19
N PRO A 128 1.48 7.36 22.50
CA PRO A 128 1.85 6.86 23.81
C PRO A 128 1.75 8.06 24.76
N GLY A 129 0.54 8.37 25.22
CA GLY A 129 0.20 9.64 25.88
C GLY A 129 1.09 10.09 27.04
#